data_AF-A0A1N6I2J6-F1
#
_entry.id   AF-A0A1N6I2J6-F1
#
_cell.length_a   1.000
_cell.length_b   1.000
_cell.length_c   1.000
_cell.angle_alpha   90.00
_cell.angle_beta   90.00
_cell.angle_gamma   90.00
#
_symmetry.space_group_name_H-M   'P 1'
#
loop_
_entity.id
_entity.type
_entity.pdbx_description
1 polymer ?
#
loop_
_entity_poly.entity_id
_entity_poly.type
_entity_poly.pdbx_seq_one_letter_code
_entity_poly.pdbx_strand_id
1 'polypeptide(L)'
;MTDGDRSRASGFQTLMRHEFRVDRIASWVAERKIGTILFLGVLARVAQFLANRRNWLDEDSLAQNIVTKHFLELFGPLSGAQLAPPGFLGVEWGLFRLLGDRSIVLKIFPMLCGVASLFLFVRVAQRSLRPNAVAIALGLFAVSDDLIYFASELKQYSTDVAMVLLCDLLALELIASPATRLRLARFTVVGAVVVWFSHPVAFVLAGLGLVLIGAALRAGEWKRSLILAAMSLVWALSFAGVYVISNEQLGHRGTMWEFWAFAFPPRPLTASGGAEWLIRSVLYLFANPIEIPTPLGRTLSALLWFGCFLAGIASFLRRGANQALGMLVAPGLITLIASCLHLYPFHGRLLLFLVPALLLLIAEGVAWVVELAGSRAFRVVLLGGIFLFPTLQATYHLFEPRERTDFNPRGDRRPANLEPSHFPF
;
A
#
# COMPACT_ATOMS: atom_id res chain seq x y z
N MET A 1 -26.66 -55.28 -35.66
CA MET A 1 -26.08 -53.92 -35.64
C MET A 1 -24.74 -53.99 -36.34
N THR A 2 -24.66 -53.29 -37.47
CA THR A 2 -23.58 -53.30 -38.44
C THR A 2 -22.40 -52.45 -37.98
N ASP A 3 -21.21 -52.70 -38.57
CA ASP A 3 -19.90 -52.10 -38.29
C ASP A 3 -19.85 -50.55 -38.36
N GLY A 4 -20.96 -49.89 -38.75
CA GLY A 4 -21.12 -48.43 -38.76
C GLY A 4 -21.40 -47.79 -37.39
N ASP A 5 -21.87 -48.55 -36.40
CA ASP A 5 -22.18 -48.00 -35.06
C ASP A 5 -20.95 -47.88 -34.14
N ARG A 6 -19.85 -48.59 -34.44
CA ARG A 6 -18.61 -48.51 -33.65
C ARG A 6 -17.75 -47.29 -33.96
N SER A 7 -17.85 -46.72 -35.17
CA SER A 7 -17.05 -45.52 -35.52
C SER A 7 -17.64 -44.23 -34.94
N ARG A 8 -18.98 -44.13 -34.81
CA ARG A 8 -19.64 -42.96 -34.20
C ARG A 8 -19.46 -42.87 -32.67
N ALA A 9 -19.30 -44.00 -31.99
CA ALA A 9 -18.97 -44.02 -30.55
C ALA A 9 -17.53 -43.56 -30.25
N SER A 10 -16.58 -43.77 -31.19
CA SER A 10 -15.18 -43.35 -31.02
C SER A 10 -14.94 -41.84 -31.28
N GLY A 11 -15.74 -41.23 -32.15
CA GLY A 11 -15.69 -39.79 -32.43
C GLY A 11 -16.28 -38.94 -31.29
N PHE A 12 -17.36 -39.40 -30.66
CA PHE A 12 -18.01 -38.69 -29.55
C PHE A 12 -17.19 -38.74 -28.24
N GLN A 13 -16.42 -39.81 -28.01
CA GLN A 13 -15.49 -39.88 -26.87
C GLN A 13 -14.23 -39.02 -27.08
N THR A 14 -13.90 -38.64 -28.32
CA THR A 14 -12.75 -37.78 -28.63
C THR A 14 -13.11 -36.29 -28.51
N LEU A 15 -14.39 -35.92 -28.69
CA LEU A 15 -14.88 -34.55 -28.48
C LEU A 15 -15.18 -34.19 -27.02
N MET A 16 -15.31 -35.18 -26.13
CA MET A 16 -15.46 -34.98 -24.68
C MET A 16 -14.12 -34.92 -23.90
N ARG A 17 -12.97 -34.93 -24.59
CA ARG A 17 -11.64 -34.90 -23.96
C ARG A 17 -11.07 -33.52 -23.66
N HIS A 18 -11.83 -32.45 -23.90
CA HIS A 18 -11.37 -31.08 -23.60
C HIS A 18 -11.89 -30.47 -22.29
N GLU A 19 -12.83 -31.11 -21.58
CA GLU A 19 -13.30 -30.63 -20.27
C GLU A 19 -12.29 -30.93 -19.13
N PHE A 20 -11.34 -31.85 -19.33
CA PHE A 20 -10.41 -32.29 -18.28
C PHE A 20 -9.24 -31.35 -17.96
N ARG A 21 -9.16 -30.17 -18.59
CA ARG A 21 -8.06 -29.21 -18.37
C ARG A 21 -8.43 -28.05 -17.45
N VAL A 22 -9.67 -27.55 -17.51
CA VAL A 22 -10.06 -26.38 -16.73
C VAL A 22 -10.30 -26.75 -15.27
N ASP A 23 -10.96 -27.86 -14.98
CA ASP A 23 -11.24 -28.28 -13.59
C ASP A 23 -9.97 -28.70 -12.83
N ARG A 24 -8.99 -29.28 -13.54
CA ARG A 24 -7.69 -29.65 -12.98
C ARG A 24 -6.82 -28.41 -12.73
N ILE A 25 -6.89 -27.40 -13.59
CA ILE A 25 -6.26 -26.10 -13.36
C ILE A 25 -6.98 -25.35 -12.23
N ALA A 26 -8.31 -25.36 -12.20
CA ALA A 26 -9.11 -24.67 -11.19
C ALA A 26 -8.93 -25.29 -9.80
N SER A 27 -8.84 -26.62 -9.68
CA SER A 27 -8.51 -27.32 -8.43
C SER A 27 -7.06 -27.09 -8.01
N TRP A 28 -6.10 -27.13 -8.95
CA TRP A 28 -4.70 -26.80 -8.68
C TRP A 28 -4.51 -25.33 -8.25
N VAL A 29 -5.20 -24.40 -8.90
CA VAL A 29 -5.28 -22.97 -8.51
C VAL A 29 -5.99 -22.83 -7.18
N ALA A 30 -7.01 -23.65 -6.88
CA ALA A 30 -7.71 -23.62 -5.60
C ALA A 30 -6.86 -24.14 -4.43
N GLU A 31 -5.97 -25.09 -4.67
CA GLU A 31 -4.98 -25.57 -3.70
C GLU A 31 -3.76 -24.63 -3.59
N ARG A 32 -3.49 -23.83 -4.64
CA ARG A 32 -2.36 -22.88 -4.72
C ARG A 32 -2.79 -21.41 -4.86
N LYS A 33 -3.95 -21.02 -4.31
CA LYS A 33 -4.57 -19.69 -4.52
C LYS A 33 -3.59 -18.55 -4.24
N ILE A 34 -2.95 -18.60 -3.08
CA ILE A 34 -1.97 -17.59 -2.65
C ILE A 34 -0.79 -17.50 -3.63
N GLY A 35 -0.22 -18.64 -4.03
CA GLY A 35 0.90 -18.68 -4.97
C GLY A 35 0.52 -18.14 -6.35
N THR A 36 -0.69 -18.44 -6.82
CA THR A 36 -1.22 -17.93 -8.08
C THR A 36 -1.41 -16.41 -8.02
N ILE A 37 -2.02 -15.88 -6.95
CA ILE A 37 -2.22 -14.44 -6.78
C ILE A 37 -0.86 -13.71 -6.66
N LEU A 38 0.10 -14.28 -5.93
CA LEU A 38 1.47 -13.72 -5.86
C LEU A 38 2.11 -13.67 -7.25
N PHE A 39 2.07 -14.78 -8.00
CA PHE A 39 2.62 -14.82 -9.35
C PHE A 39 1.99 -13.77 -10.27
N LEU A 40 0.66 -13.65 -10.28
CA LEU A 40 -0.04 -12.64 -11.08
C LEU A 40 0.30 -11.21 -10.64
N GLY A 41 0.39 -10.95 -9.33
CA GLY A 41 0.78 -9.65 -8.80
C GLY A 41 2.23 -9.26 -9.15
N VAL A 42 3.15 -10.24 -9.15
CA VAL A 42 4.53 -10.05 -9.60
C VAL A 42 4.56 -9.79 -11.10
N LEU A 43 3.86 -10.60 -11.88
CA LEU A 43 3.76 -10.44 -13.33
C LEU A 43 3.26 -9.04 -13.71
N ALA A 44 2.20 -8.55 -13.05
CA ALA A 44 1.66 -7.23 -13.33
C ALA A 44 2.67 -6.09 -13.05
N ARG A 45 3.41 -6.16 -11.95
CA ARG A 45 4.45 -5.16 -11.59
C ARG A 45 5.64 -5.22 -12.53
N VAL A 46 6.09 -6.43 -12.88
CA VAL A 46 7.20 -6.64 -13.81
C VAL A 46 6.82 -6.20 -15.22
N ALA A 47 5.61 -6.52 -15.70
CA ALA A 47 5.12 -6.07 -16.99
C ALA A 47 5.07 -4.54 -17.07
N GLN A 48 4.55 -3.89 -16.03
CA GLN A 48 4.52 -2.43 -15.93
C GLN A 48 5.93 -1.81 -15.92
N PHE A 49 6.88 -2.44 -15.23
CA PHE A 49 8.29 -2.01 -15.21
C PHE A 49 8.97 -2.17 -16.58
N LEU A 50 8.76 -3.31 -17.24
CA LEU A 50 9.35 -3.62 -18.55
C LEU A 50 8.79 -2.73 -19.67
N ALA A 51 7.55 -2.25 -19.51
CA ALA A 51 7.00 -1.24 -20.41
C ALA A 51 7.80 0.07 -20.39
N ASN A 52 8.61 0.31 -19.35
CA ASN A 52 9.53 1.44 -19.22
C ASN A 52 8.90 2.78 -19.64
N ARG A 53 7.73 3.08 -19.08
CA ARG A 53 7.02 4.34 -19.36
C ARG A 53 7.95 5.54 -19.22
N ARG A 54 7.70 6.59 -19.99
CA ARG A 54 8.47 7.84 -19.84
C ARG A 54 8.37 8.35 -18.40
N ASN A 55 9.48 8.91 -17.94
CA ASN A 55 9.48 9.69 -16.71
C ASN A 55 8.55 10.88 -16.88
N TRP A 56 8.06 11.37 -15.76
CA TRP A 56 7.16 12.51 -15.71
C TRP A 56 7.73 13.58 -14.81
N LEU A 57 7.42 14.84 -15.10
CA LEU A 57 7.73 16.05 -14.32
C LEU A 57 8.58 15.85 -13.05
N ASP A 58 8.00 15.28 -12.00
CA ASP A 58 8.67 15.07 -10.70
C ASP A 58 9.70 13.94 -10.69
N GLU A 59 9.49 12.86 -11.45
CA GLU A 59 10.49 11.84 -11.75
C GLU A 59 11.64 12.43 -12.56
N ASP A 60 11.39 13.25 -13.58
CA ASP A 60 12.45 13.87 -14.37
C ASP A 60 13.27 14.85 -13.53
N SER A 61 12.61 15.65 -12.70
CA SER A 61 13.29 16.53 -11.74
C SER A 61 14.16 15.72 -10.77
N LEU A 62 13.68 14.58 -10.28
CA LEU A 62 14.46 13.71 -9.39
C LEU A 62 15.61 13.00 -10.13
N ALA A 63 15.36 12.52 -11.35
CA ALA A 63 16.35 11.89 -12.20
C ALA A 63 17.52 12.84 -12.47
N GLN A 64 17.23 14.11 -12.81
CA GLN A 64 18.27 15.12 -13.02
C GLN A 64 19.20 15.25 -11.80
N ASN A 65 18.66 15.23 -10.59
CA ASN A 65 19.47 15.25 -9.37
C ASN A 65 20.38 14.01 -9.28
N ILE A 66 19.85 12.81 -9.51
CA ILE A 66 20.62 11.55 -9.43
C ILE A 66 21.73 11.50 -10.50
N VAL A 67 21.43 11.95 -11.72
CA VAL A 67 22.36 11.93 -12.86
C VAL A 67 23.50 12.92 -12.65
N THR A 68 23.18 14.15 -12.26
CA THR A 68 24.14 15.28 -12.26
C THR A 68 24.92 15.42 -10.96
N LYS A 69 24.32 15.11 -9.80
CA LYS A 69 24.96 15.33 -8.50
C LYS A 69 25.90 14.20 -8.10
N HIS A 70 26.92 14.56 -7.33
CA HIS A 70 27.73 13.61 -6.58
C HIS A 70 26.96 13.06 -5.38
N PHE A 71 27.34 11.88 -4.87
CA PHE A 71 26.61 11.18 -3.81
C PHE A 71 26.36 12.05 -2.57
N LEU A 72 27.37 12.78 -2.09
CA LEU A 72 27.23 13.64 -0.91
C LEU A 72 26.33 14.85 -1.14
N GLU A 73 26.21 15.32 -2.38
CA GLU A 73 25.36 16.46 -2.73
C GLU A 73 23.86 16.11 -2.69
N LEU A 74 23.52 14.81 -2.71
CA LEU A 74 22.13 14.33 -2.56
C LEU A 74 21.59 14.53 -1.14
N PHE A 75 22.46 14.80 -0.17
CA PHE A 75 22.08 15.18 1.21
C PHE A 75 21.86 16.69 1.36
N GLY A 76 22.21 17.49 0.35
CA GLY A 76 21.96 18.92 0.29
C GLY A 76 20.77 19.28 -0.59
N PRO A 77 20.59 20.57 -0.92
CA PRO A 77 19.47 21.04 -1.72
C PRO A 77 19.31 20.30 -3.05
N LEU A 78 18.09 19.84 -3.32
CA LEU A 78 17.71 19.17 -4.57
C LEU A 78 17.05 20.16 -5.53
N SER A 79 17.42 20.07 -6.81
CA SER A 79 16.83 20.89 -7.87
C SER A 79 15.38 20.48 -8.14
N GLY A 80 14.53 21.44 -8.52
CA GLY A 80 13.13 21.19 -8.89
C GLY A 80 12.19 20.97 -7.70
N ALA A 81 12.49 21.59 -6.54
CA ALA A 81 11.71 21.48 -5.31
C ALA A 81 11.41 20.02 -4.93
N GLN A 82 12.44 19.17 -4.97
CA GLN A 82 12.32 17.74 -4.73
C GLN A 82 12.60 17.38 -3.26
N LEU A 83 12.01 16.28 -2.83
CA LEU A 83 12.23 15.67 -1.53
C LEU A 83 12.17 14.15 -1.69
N ALA A 84 13.21 13.46 -1.22
CA ALA A 84 13.26 12.00 -1.24
C ALA A 84 14.12 11.47 -0.09
N PRO A 85 13.80 10.30 0.50
CA PRO A 85 14.58 9.74 1.59
C PRO A 85 16.06 9.55 1.19
N PRO A 86 17.05 9.96 2.00
CA PRO A 86 18.46 9.89 1.60
C PRO A 86 18.95 8.46 1.30
N GLY A 87 18.47 7.46 2.04
CA GLY A 87 18.78 6.05 1.78
C GLY A 87 18.18 5.56 0.45
N PHE A 88 16.98 6.02 0.10
CA PHE A 88 16.38 5.77 -1.22
C PHE A 88 17.24 6.38 -2.33
N LEU A 89 17.60 7.67 -2.21
CA LEU A 89 18.48 8.35 -3.17
C LEU A 89 19.84 7.65 -3.32
N GLY A 90 20.40 7.16 -2.22
CA GLY A 90 21.68 6.48 -2.26
C GLY A 90 21.64 5.17 -3.04
N VAL A 91 20.56 4.40 -2.92
CA VAL A 91 20.36 3.18 -3.72
C VAL A 91 20.16 3.54 -5.19
N GLU A 92 19.31 4.51 -5.51
CA GLU A 92 19.09 4.94 -6.89
C GLU A 92 20.37 5.44 -7.55
N TRP A 93 21.13 6.28 -6.85
CA TRP A 93 22.42 6.78 -7.32
C TRP A 93 23.41 5.64 -7.55
N GLY A 94 23.52 4.70 -6.60
CA GLY A 94 24.38 3.53 -6.74
C GLY A 94 24.02 2.67 -7.96
N LEU A 95 22.73 2.35 -8.13
CA LEU A 95 22.25 1.58 -9.27
C LEU A 95 22.51 2.29 -10.60
N PHE A 96 22.25 3.60 -10.67
CA PHE A 96 22.52 4.42 -11.84
C PHE A 96 24.01 4.39 -12.23
N ARG A 97 24.92 4.58 -11.26
CA ARG A 97 26.36 4.55 -11.51
C ARG A 97 26.87 3.17 -11.94
N LEU A 98 26.26 2.09 -11.44
CA LEU A 98 26.68 0.71 -11.73
C LEU A 98 26.13 0.16 -13.05
N LEU A 99 24.87 0.48 -13.39
CA LEU A 99 24.13 -0.14 -14.51
C LEU A 99 23.94 0.77 -15.73
N GLY A 100 24.37 2.04 -15.61
CA GLY A 100 24.47 3.01 -16.70
C GLY A 100 23.22 3.87 -16.92
N ASP A 101 23.35 4.80 -17.86
CA ASP A 101 22.38 5.85 -18.15
C ASP A 101 21.17 5.35 -18.96
N ARG A 102 20.23 4.71 -18.26
CA ARG A 102 18.96 4.25 -18.83
C ARG A 102 17.83 4.56 -17.85
N SER A 103 16.73 5.13 -18.35
CA SER A 103 15.56 5.49 -17.54
C SER A 103 14.99 4.32 -16.73
N ILE A 104 15.09 3.09 -17.25
CA ILE A 104 14.61 1.88 -16.58
C ILE A 104 15.42 1.53 -15.32
N VAL A 105 16.72 1.91 -15.27
CA VAL A 105 17.60 1.60 -14.12
C VAL A 105 17.10 2.32 -12.87
N LEU A 106 16.64 3.57 -13.04
CA LEU A 106 16.09 4.41 -11.98
C LEU A 106 14.72 3.93 -11.44
N LYS A 107 14.21 2.82 -11.96
CA LYS A 107 12.94 2.20 -11.53
C LYS A 107 13.14 0.82 -10.95
N ILE A 108 14.37 0.28 -10.98
CA ILE A 108 14.68 -1.07 -10.49
C ILE A 108 14.35 -1.17 -9.01
N PHE A 109 14.80 -0.21 -8.19
CA PHE A 109 14.59 -0.29 -6.75
C PHE A 109 13.11 -0.17 -6.36
N PRO A 110 12.32 0.80 -6.88
CA PRO A 110 10.88 0.84 -6.70
C PRO A 110 10.19 -0.45 -7.12
N MET A 111 10.61 -1.07 -8.24
CA MET A 111 10.04 -2.33 -8.73
C MET A 111 10.33 -3.49 -7.78
N LEU A 112 11.57 -3.61 -7.31
CA LEU A 112 11.95 -4.62 -6.33
C LEU A 112 11.19 -4.44 -5.01
N CYS A 113 11.05 -3.21 -4.53
CA CYS A 113 10.23 -2.89 -3.35
C CYS A 113 8.75 -3.23 -3.59
N GLY A 114 8.21 -2.90 -4.76
CA GLY A 114 6.85 -3.25 -5.15
C GLY A 114 6.61 -4.76 -5.17
N VAL A 115 7.57 -5.55 -5.66
CA VAL A 115 7.51 -7.02 -5.61
C VAL A 115 7.66 -7.55 -4.19
N ALA A 116 8.64 -7.05 -3.43
CA ALA A 116 8.85 -7.45 -2.03
C ALA A 116 7.60 -7.17 -1.18
N SER A 117 6.90 -6.08 -1.45
CA SER A 117 5.67 -5.70 -0.75
C SER A 117 4.58 -6.78 -0.84
N LEU A 118 4.45 -7.52 -1.96
CA LEU A 118 3.49 -8.62 -2.09
C LEU A 118 3.76 -9.74 -1.07
N PHE A 119 5.03 -10.12 -0.93
CA PHE A 119 5.46 -11.17 -0.03
C PHE A 119 5.38 -10.74 1.43
N LEU A 120 5.71 -9.49 1.74
CA LEU A 120 5.53 -8.95 3.08
C LEU A 120 4.04 -8.84 3.43
N PHE A 121 3.23 -8.33 2.50
CA PHE A 121 1.78 -8.16 2.67
C PHE A 121 1.09 -9.48 3.00
N VAL A 122 1.36 -10.57 2.26
CA VAL A 122 0.73 -11.87 2.58
C VAL A 122 1.12 -12.37 3.97
N ARG A 123 2.34 -12.11 4.43
CA ARG A 123 2.80 -12.53 5.77
C ARG A 123 2.20 -11.70 6.89
N VAL A 124 1.98 -10.40 6.66
CA VAL A 124 1.21 -9.54 7.56
C VAL A 124 -0.23 -10.00 7.59
N ALA A 125 -0.87 -10.21 6.42
CA ALA A 125 -2.25 -10.67 6.30
C ALA A 125 -2.49 -12.00 7.04
N GLN A 126 -1.60 -12.99 6.87
CA GLN A 126 -1.69 -14.29 7.55
C GLN A 126 -1.57 -14.20 9.07
N ARG A 127 -0.92 -13.15 9.60
CA ARG A 127 -0.74 -12.94 11.04
C ARG A 127 -1.83 -12.06 11.66
N SER A 128 -2.45 -11.19 10.87
CA SER A 128 -3.42 -10.22 11.38
C SER A 128 -4.86 -10.60 11.09
N LEU A 129 -5.15 -11.26 9.97
CA LEU A 129 -6.51 -11.53 9.49
C LEU A 129 -7.01 -12.93 9.84
N ARG A 130 -8.32 -13.15 9.67
CA ARG A 130 -8.89 -14.50 9.65
C ARG A 130 -8.49 -15.25 8.37
N PRO A 131 -8.36 -16.59 8.39
CA PRO A 131 -7.83 -17.36 7.25
C PRO A 131 -8.54 -17.13 5.92
N ASN A 132 -9.86 -16.94 5.95
CA ASN A 132 -10.69 -16.68 4.77
C ASN A 132 -10.50 -15.27 4.19
N ALA A 133 -10.07 -14.29 4.98
CA ALA A 133 -9.82 -12.93 4.53
C ALA A 133 -8.46 -12.76 3.82
N VAL A 134 -7.49 -13.64 4.08
CA VAL A 134 -6.12 -13.54 3.55
C VAL A 134 -6.09 -13.51 2.02
N ALA A 135 -6.82 -14.42 1.36
CA ALA A 135 -6.85 -14.49 -0.10
C ALA A 135 -7.54 -13.26 -0.71
N ILE A 136 -8.56 -12.72 -0.03
CA ILE A 136 -9.27 -11.51 -0.46
C ILE A 136 -8.31 -10.32 -0.38
N ALA A 137 -7.64 -10.13 0.75
CA ALA A 137 -6.68 -9.06 0.96
C ALA A 137 -5.57 -9.10 -0.09
N LEU A 138 -4.96 -10.28 -0.28
CA LEU A 138 -3.87 -10.45 -1.22
C LEU A 138 -4.34 -10.24 -2.66
N GLY A 139 -5.54 -10.70 -3.01
CA GLY A 139 -6.15 -10.44 -4.32
C GLY A 139 -6.26 -8.95 -4.60
N LEU A 140 -6.85 -8.18 -3.66
CA LEU A 140 -7.04 -6.73 -3.81
C LEU A 140 -5.70 -6.00 -3.93
N PHE A 141 -4.71 -6.39 -3.12
CA PHE A 141 -3.36 -5.81 -3.17
C PHE A 141 -2.62 -6.14 -4.48
N ALA A 142 -2.79 -7.36 -4.99
CA ALA A 142 -2.12 -7.83 -6.20
C ALA A 142 -2.59 -7.07 -7.44
N VAL A 143 -3.89 -6.78 -7.54
CA VAL A 143 -4.52 -6.11 -8.69
C VAL A 143 -4.72 -4.60 -8.51
N SER A 144 -4.29 -4.03 -7.38
CA SER A 144 -4.41 -2.59 -7.11
C SER A 144 -3.65 -1.77 -8.16
N ASP A 145 -4.37 -0.89 -8.85
CA ASP A 145 -3.84 -0.13 -9.97
C ASP A 145 -2.70 0.81 -9.54
N ASP A 146 -2.89 1.54 -8.44
CA ASP A 146 -1.89 2.46 -7.90
C ASP A 146 -0.65 1.71 -7.40
N LEU A 147 -0.80 0.57 -6.70
CA LEU A 147 0.35 -0.22 -6.25
C LEU A 147 1.14 -0.86 -7.39
N ILE A 148 0.50 -1.18 -8.53
CA ILE A 148 1.21 -1.66 -9.72
C ILE A 148 1.91 -0.50 -10.42
N TYR A 149 1.22 0.64 -10.57
CA TYR A 149 1.77 1.82 -11.22
C TYR A 149 3.00 2.38 -10.50
N PHE A 150 2.90 2.60 -9.18
CA PHE A 150 3.99 3.17 -8.38
C PHE A 150 5.17 2.20 -8.18
N ALA A 151 5.03 0.92 -8.58
CA ALA A 151 6.16 -0.01 -8.65
C ALA A 151 7.12 0.32 -9.81
N SER A 152 6.71 1.15 -10.77
CA SER A 152 7.52 1.56 -11.91
C SER A 152 7.70 3.09 -11.98
N GLU A 153 7.59 3.77 -10.85
CA GLU A 153 7.79 5.22 -10.74
C GLU A 153 9.10 5.52 -10.00
N LEU A 154 9.91 6.46 -10.52
CA LEU A 154 11.11 6.97 -9.83
C LEU A 154 10.69 7.88 -8.66
N LYS A 155 10.11 7.25 -7.64
CA LYS A 155 9.71 7.82 -6.35
C LYS A 155 9.72 6.74 -5.28
N GLN A 156 9.82 7.17 -4.04
CA GLN A 156 9.89 6.29 -2.88
C GLN A 156 8.60 5.53 -2.54
N TYR A 157 7.48 5.76 -3.23
CA TYR A 157 6.16 5.26 -2.82
C TYR A 157 6.10 3.73 -2.63
N SER A 158 6.68 2.94 -3.54
CA SER A 158 6.74 1.48 -3.37
C SER A 158 7.69 1.05 -2.26
N THR A 159 8.76 1.82 -2.03
CA THR A 159 9.67 1.64 -0.90
C THR A 159 8.95 1.92 0.41
N ASP A 160 8.14 2.98 0.48
CA ASP A 160 7.32 3.31 1.64
C ASP A 160 6.42 2.13 2.03
N VAL A 161 5.67 1.59 1.06
CA VAL A 161 4.81 0.43 1.27
C VAL A 161 5.60 -0.79 1.80
N ALA A 162 6.76 -1.10 1.21
CA ALA A 162 7.58 -2.22 1.64
C ALA A 162 8.13 -2.03 3.06
N MET A 163 8.62 -0.82 3.41
CA MET A 163 9.16 -0.52 4.74
C MET A 163 8.08 -0.57 5.82
N VAL A 164 6.89 -0.04 5.53
CA VAL A 164 5.73 -0.13 6.44
C VAL A 164 5.35 -1.58 6.71
N LEU A 165 5.21 -2.38 5.67
CA LEU A 165 4.88 -3.81 5.80
C LEU A 165 5.95 -4.60 6.56
N LEU A 166 7.23 -4.26 6.40
CA LEU A 166 8.31 -4.86 7.18
C LEU A 166 8.18 -4.51 8.67
N CYS A 167 7.90 -3.25 9.00
CA CYS A 167 7.67 -2.81 10.37
C CYS A 167 6.45 -3.48 11.00
N ASP A 168 5.33 -3.56 10.27
CA ASP A 168 4.12 -4.24 10.72
C ASP A 168 4.40 -5.73 11.01
N LEU A 169 5.15 -6.40 10.13
CA LEU A 169 5.50 -7.81 10.32
C LEU A 169 6.33 -8.01 11.60
N LEU A 170 7.35 -7.18 11.82
CA LEU A 170 8.19 -7.26 13.02
C LEU A 170 7.41 -6.94 14.31
N ALA A 171 6.49 -5.99 14.25
CA ALA A 171 5.65 -5.63 15.38
C ALA A 171 4.65 -6.76 15.72
N LEU A 172 4.05 -7.39 14.70
CA LEU A 172 3.20 -8.57 14.88
C LEU A 172 3.98 -9.77 15.45
N GLU A 173 5.25 -9.97 15.07
CA GLU A 173 6.12 -10.98 15.67
C GLU A 173 6.38 -10.74 17.16
N LEU A 174 6.52 -9.48 17.59
CA LEU A 174 6.68 -9.11 19.01
C LEU A 174 5.41 -9.27 19.84
N ILE A 175 4.23 -9.21 19.21
CA ILE A 175 2.95 -9.56 19.86
C ILE A 175 2.82 -11.07 19.98
N ALA A 176 3.03 -11.80 18.89
CA ALA A 176 2.72 -13.21 18.78
C ALA A 176 3.70 -14.12 19.55
N SER A 177 4.85 -13.62 19.97
CA SER A 177 5.88 -14.42 20.63
C SER A 177 6.63 -13.62 21.70
N PRO A 178 7.26 -14.30 22.69
CA PRO A 178 8.03 -13.63 23.72
C PRO A 178 9.09 -12.69 23.14
N ALA A 179 9.20 -11.49 23.69
CA ALA A 179 10.16 -10.48 23.25
C ALA A 179 11.58 -10.85 23.71
N THR A 180 12.28 -11.65 22.89
CA THR A 180 13.70 -11.95 23.13
C THR A 180 14.54 -10.70 22.87
N ARG A 181 15.71 -10.61 23.53
CA ARG A 181 16.66 -9.49 23.32
C ARG A 181 17.03 -9.32 21.83
N LEU A 182 17.19 -10.43 21.11
CA LEU A 182 17.49 -10.41 19.68
C LEU A 182 16.35 -9.84 18.84
N ARG A 183 15.08 -10.18 19.12
CA ARG A 183 13.93 -9.63 18.39
C ARG A 183 13.78 -8.13 18.64
N LEU A 184 13.94 -7.69 19.89
CA LEU A 184 13.92 -6.28 20.25
C LEU A 184 15.07 -5.53 19.55
N ALA A 185 16.31 -6.02 19.66
CA ALA A 185 17.45 -5.40 18.98
C ALA A 185 17.27 -5.34 17.46
N ARG A 186 16.78 -6.43 16.84
CA ARG A 186 16.46 -6.45 15.41
C ARG A 186 15.44 -5.37 15.06
N PHE A 187 14.35 -5.24 15.80
CA PHE A 187 13.34 -4.23 15.48
C PHE A 187 13.83 -2.80 15.76
N THR A 188 14.61 -2.59 16.82
CA THR A 188 15.28 -1.31 17.09
C THR A 188 16.14 -0.89 15.91
N VAL A 189 17.03 -1.77 15.45
CA VAL A 189 17.96 -1.49 14.33
C VAL A 189 17.18 -1.29 13.03
N VAL A 190 16.24 -2.19 12.70
CA VAL A 190 15.43 -2.05 11.47
C VAL A 190 14.66 -0.74 11.48
N GLY A 191 13.95 -0.40 12.55
CA GLY A 191 13.20 0.86 12.66
C GLY A 191 14.10 2.09 12.53
N ALA A 192 15.33 2.04 13.06
CA ALA A 192 16.30 3.13 12.91
C ALA A 192 16.85 3.26 11.48
N VAL A 193 16.89 2.17 10.71
CA VAL A 193 17.39 2.17 9.32
C VAL A 193 16.30 2.53 8.32
N VAL A 194 15.09 1.98 8.46
CA VAL A 194 14.00 2.14 7.46
C VAL A 194 13.54 3.59 7.29
N VAL A 195 13.67 4.43 8.33
CA VAL A 195 13.36 5.88 8.24
C VAL A 195 14.23 6.61 7.21
N TRP A 196 15.41 6.07 6.87
CA TRP A 196 16.27 6.62 5.82
C TRP A 196 15.77 6.29 4.41
N PHE A 197 14.91 5.29 4.26
CA PHE A 197 14.36 4.81 2.99
C PHE A 197 12.92 5.25 2.75
N SER A 198 12.23 5.67 3.80
CA SER A 198 10.82 6.05 3.76
C SER A 198 10.54 7.16 4.78
N HIS A 199 10.04 8.31 4.32
CA HIS A 199 9.57 9.38 5.22
C HIS A 199 8.33 8.97 6.03
N PRO A 200 7.25 8.44 5.43
CA PRO A 200 6.02 8.16 6.17
C PRO A 200 6.13 6.99 7.17
N VAL A 201 7.17 6.13 7.08
CA VAL A 201 7.38 5.05 8.07
C VAL A 201 7.55 5.60 9.49
N ALA A 202 7.92 6.87 9.67
CA ALA A 202 7.96 7.52 10.98
C ALA A 202 6.59 7.52 11.68
N PHE A 203 5.50 7.77 10.93
CA PHE A 203 4.14 7.71 11.48
C PHE A 203 3.76 6.28 11.88
N VAL A 204 4.21 5.30 11.09
CA VAL A 204 4.00 3.88 11.37
C VAL A 204 4.76 3.46 12.63
N LEU A 205 6.05 3.74 12.74
CA LEU A 205 6.86 3.43 13.91
C LEU A 205 6.32 4.09 15.18
N ALA A 206 5.85 5.35 15.09
CA ALA A 206 5.17 6.02 16.19
C ALA A 206 3.88 5.27 16.61
N GLY A 207 3.05 4.87 15.64
CA GLY A 207 1.81 4.13 15.90
C GLY A 207 2.07 2.75 16.52
N LEU A 208 2.99 1.98 15.94
CA LEU A 208 3.41 0.68 16.44
C LEU A 208 4.00 0.80 17.85
N GLY A 209 4.86 1.80 18.08
CA GLY A 209 5.44 2.09 19.40
C GLY A 209 4.37 2.37 20.45
N LEU A 210 3.39 3.25 20.16
CA LEU A 210 2.29 3.56 21.08
C LEU A 210 1.44 2.33 21.39
N VAL A 211 1.12 1.52 20.38
CA VAL A 211 0.32 0.30 20.57
C VAL A 211 1.06 -0.73 21.44
N LEU A 212 2.35 -0.96 21.17
CA LEU A 212 3.18 -1.89 21.93
C LEU A 212 3.41 -1.43 23.38
N ILE A 213 3.73 -0.15 23.59
CA ILE A 213 3.92 0.44 24.92
C ILE A 213 2.60 0.40 25.70
N GLY A 214 1.49 0.83 25.08
CA GLY A 214 0.17 0.81 25.71
C GLY A 214 -0.34 -0.59 26.01
N ALA A 215 0.05 -1.60 25.21
CA ALA A 215 -0.21 -3.00 25.52
C ALA A 215 0.59 -3.48 26.75
N ALA A 216 1.89 -3.19 26.80
CA ALA A 216 2.75 -3.58 27.93
C ALA A 216 2.34 -2.88 29.24
N LEU A 217 1.97 -1.60 29.20
CA LEU A 217 1.46 -0.87 30.36
C LEU A 217 0.15 -1.47 30.88
N ARG A 218 -0.80 -1.80 30.00
CA ARG A 218 -2.06 -2.47 30.39
C ARG A 218 -1.85 -3.86 30.98
N ALA A 219 -0.78 -4.54 30.60
CA ALA A 219 -0.38 -5.82 31.17
C ALA A 219 0.43 -5.67 32.49
N GLY A 220 0.70 -4.45 32.98
CA GLY A 220 1.51 -4.21 34.17
C GLY A 220 3.02 -4.41 33.96
N GLU A 221 3.47 -4.59 32.71
CA GLU A 221 4.86 -4.92 32.37
C GLU A 221 5.75 -3.65 32.27
N TRP A 222 5.87 -2.87 33.34
CA TRP A 222 6.55 -1.56 33.31
C TRP A 222 7.97 -1.60 32.73
N LYS A 223 8.77 -2.62 33.10
CA LYS A 223 10.13 -2.79 32.56
C LYS A 223 10.12 -2.96 31.04
N ARG A 224 9.16 -3.70 30.49
CA ARG A 224 9.01 -3.87 29.04
C ARG A 224 8.58 -2.57 28.39
N SER A 225 7.67 -1.83 29.00
CA SER A 225 7.24 -0.51 28.52
C SER A 225 8.42 0.47 28.42
N LEU A 226 9.32 0.49 29.42
CA LEU A 226 10.54 1.29 29.37
C LEU A 226 11.48 0.87 28.22
N ILE A 227 11.67 -0.43 28.00
CA ILE A 227 12.50 -0.95 26.89
C ILE A 227 11.89 -0.54 25.53
N LEU A 228 10.58 -0.69 25.38
CA LEU A 228 9.87 -0.29 24.16
C LEU A 228 9.92 1.23 23.94
N ALA A 229 9.84 2.03 25.01
CA ALA A 229 10.02 3.48 24.95
C ALA A 229 11.45 3.86 24.53
N ALA A 230 12.47 3.20 25.07
CA ALA A 230 13.86 3.41 24.68
C ALA A 230 14.11 3.04 23.21
N MET A 231 13.52 1.93 22.73
CA MET A 231 13.52 1.55 21.32
C MET A 231 12.88 2.64 20.44
N SER A 232 11.70 3.12 20.81
CA SER A 232 11.01 4.21 20.09
C SER A 232 11.82 5.51 20.08
N LEU A 233 12.55 5.80 21.16
CA LEU A 233 13.46 6.95 21.22
C LEU A 233 14.61 6.82 20.21
N VAL A 234 15.19 5.62 20.06
CA VAL A 234 16.23 5.38 19.03
C VAL A 234 15.68 5.64 17.63
N TRP A 235 14.45 5.20 17.33
CA TRP A 235 13.80 5.51 16.05
C TRP A 235 13.59 7.00 15.86
N ALA A 236 13.09 7.69 16.89
CA ALA A 236 12.85 9.13 16.84
C ALA A 236 14.14 9.93 16.61
N LEU A 237 15.24 9.55 17.27
CA LEU A 237 16.56 10.16 17.06
C LEU A 237 17.09 9.92 15.64
N SER A 238 16.91 8.71 15.10
CA SER A 238 17.29 8.43 13.71
C SER A 238 16.46 9.24 12.72
N PHE A 239 15.14 9.29 12.92
CA PHE A 239 14.24 10.11 12.13
C PHE A 239 14.59 11.60 12.22
N ALA A 240 14.98 12.12 13.39
CA ALA A 240 15.41 13.51 13.53
C ALA A 240 16.59 13.84 12.61
N GLY A 241 17.56 12.92 12.46
CA GLY A 241 18.64 13.06 11.49
C GLY A 241 18.14 13.14 10.05
N VAL A 242 17.24 12.23 9.66
CA VAL A 242 16.61 12.24 8.32
C VAL A 242 15.81 13.53 8.09
N TYR A 243 15.10 14.02 9.11
CA TYR A 243 14.30 15.23 9.03
C TYR A 243 15.16 16.47 8.79
N VAL A 244 16.30 16.59 9.47
CA VAL A 244 17.27 17.67 9.23
C VAL A 244 17.76 17.65 7.79
N ILE A 245 18.19 16.49 7.28
CA ILE A 245 18.66 16.34 5.89
C ILE A 245 17.54 16.66 4.89
N SER A 246 16.34 16.12 5.14
CA SER A 246 15.16 16.36 4.30
C SER A 246 14.79 17.84 4.22
N ASN A 247 14.98 18.56 5.32
CA ASN A 247 14.76 19.98 5.35
C ASN A 247 15.80 20.76 4.53
N GLU A 248 17.07 20.35 4.57
CA GLU A 248 18.12 20.92 3.71
C GLU A 248 17.85 20.63 2.23
N GLN A 249 17.37 19.42 1.89
CA GLN A 249 17.01 19.04 0.52
C GLN A 249 15.97 19.96 -0.12
N LEU A 250 14.98 20.42 0.65
CA LEU A 250 13.91 21.30 0.15
C LEU A 250 14.41 22.71 -0.18
N GLY A 251 15.50 23.18 0.44
CA GLY A 251 15.99 24.56 0.28
C GLY A 251 14.90 25.60 0.59
N HIS A 252 14.39 26.29 -0.45
CA HIS A 252 13.31 27.27 -0.33
C HIS A 252 11.95 26.58 -0.15
N ARG A 253 11.49 26.48 1.10
CA ARG A 253 10.27 25.77 1.50
C ARG A 253 8.97 26.21 0.80
N GLY A 254 8.88 27.45 0.31
CA GLY A 254 7.61 28.08 -0.10
C GLY A 254 6.82 27.31 -1.16
N THR A 255 7.50 26.78 -2.19
CA THR A 255 6.84 26.18 -3.35
C THR A 255 6.08 24.89 -3.03
N MET A 256 6.63 24.02 -2.19
CA MET A 256 5.95 22.78 -1.78
C MET A 256 4.76 23.05 -0.86
N TRP A 257 4.86 24.04 0.03
CA TRP A 257 3.74 24.43 0.89
C TRP A 257 2.59 25.05 0.10
N GLU A 258 2.90 25.89 -0.88
CA GLU A 258 1.89 26.46 -1.79
C GLU A 258 1.21 25.37 -2.61
N PHE A 259 1.98 24.41 -3.16
CA PHE A 259 1.43 23.30 -3.94
C PHE A 259 0.47 22.43 -3.12
N TRP A 260 0.84 22.08 -1.88
CA TRP A 260 0.05 21.17 -1.03
C TRP A 260 -0.97 21.85 -0.11
N ALA A 261 -1.15 23.17 -0.21
CA ALA A 261 -2.02 23.93 0.70
C ALA A 261 -3.45 23.37 0.81
N PHE A 262 -3.98 22.82 -0.29
CA PHE A 262 -5.32 22.23 -0.35
C PHE A 262 -5.49 20.94 0.47
N ALA A 263 -4.40 20.28 0.83
CA ALA A 263 -4.38 18.97 1.48
C ALA A 263 -4.38 19.07 3.03
N PHE A 264 -4.48 20.29 3.55
CA PHE A 264 -4.52 20.60 4.98
C PHE A 264 -5.90 21.10 5.41
N PRO A 265 -6.26 20.98 6.69
CA PRO A 265 -7.50 21.57 7.17
C PRO A 265 -7.46 23.10 7.07
N PRO A 266 -8.63 23.74 6.87
CA PRO A 266 -8.72 25.18 6.71
C PRO A 266 -8.19 25.93 7.93
N ARG A 267 -7.57 27.10 7.70
CA ARG A 267 -7.18 28.07 8.74
C ARG A 267 -7.94 29.38 8.51
N PRO A 268 -8.68 29.90 9.51
CA PRO A 268 -8.88 29.36 10.86
C PRO A 268 -9.74 28.08 10.87
N LEU A 269 -9.49 27.19 11.84
CA LEU A 269 -10.24 25.94 12.00
C LEU A 269 -11.60 26.23 12.63
N THR A 270 -12.64 26.34 11.81
CA THR A 270 -14.03 26.38 12.30
C THR A 270 -14.53 24.95 12.56
N ALA A 271 -15.49 24.79 13.48
CA ALA A 271 -16.02 23.46 13.80
C ALA A 271 -16.65 22.78 12.58
N SER A 272 -17.43 23.51 11.78
CA SER A 272 -18.06 23.00 10.55
C SER A 272 -17.03 22.70 9.45
N GLY A 273 -16.12 23.64 9.17
CA GLY A 273 -15.09 23.47 8.13
C GLY A 273 -14.09 22.36 8.46
N GLY A 274 -13.72 22.22 9.74
CA GLY A 274 -12.87 21.13 10.21
C GLY A 274 -13.54 19.75 10.09
N ALA A 275 -14.82 19.65 10.46
CA ALA A 275 -15.59 18.40 10.34
C ALA A 275 -15.80 18.00 8.87
N GLU A 276 -16.15 18.95 8.01
CA GLU A 276 -16.30 18.73 6.58
C GLU A 276 -14.98 18.25 5.95
N TRP A 277 -13.88 18.95 6.21
CA TRP A 277 -12.56 18.55 5.72
C TRP A 277 -12.19 17.13 6.17
N LEU A 278 -12.43 16.81 7.43
CA LEU A 278 -12.12 15.49 7.98
C LEU A 278 -12.93 14.38 7.27
N ILE A 279 -14.24 14.56 7.15
CA ILE A 279 -15.13 13.58 6.50
C ILE A 279 -14.72 13.38 5.05
N ARG A 280 -14.54 14.48 4.30
CA ARG A 280 -14.12 14.43 2.90
C ARG A 280 -12.76 13.74 2.76
N SER A 281 -11.78 14.09 3.60
CA SER A 281 -10.42 13.53 3.53
C SER A 281 -10.38 12.03 3.86
N VAL A 282 -11.15 11.58 4.85
CA VAL A 282 -11.24 10.16 5.21
C VAL A 282 -11.95 9.36 4.12
N LEU A 283 -13.09 9.85 3.60
CA LEU A 283 -13.79 9.17 2.50
C LEU A 283 -12.95 9.15 1.22
N TYR A 284 -12.18 10.22 0.99
CA TYR A 284 -11.30 10.33 -0.16
C TYR A 284 -10.24 9.22 -0.20
N LEU A 285 -9.78 8.67 0.93
CA LEU A 285 -8.86 7.52 0.95
C LEU A 285 -9.36 6.32 0.12
N PHE A 286 -10.66 6.08 0.15
CA PHE A 286 -11.33 4.99 -0.56
C PHE A 286 -11.57 5.31 -2.03
N ALA A 287 -11.53 6.60 -2.38
CA ALA A 287 -11.39 7.04 -3.75
C ALA A 287 -9.91 6.93 -4.15
N ASN A 288 -8.99 7.73 -3.60
CA ASN A 288 -7.56 7.73 -3.91
C ASN A 288 -6.75 7.73 -2.59
N PRO A 289 -5.79 6.82 -2.38
CA PRO A 289 -5.15 5.94 -3.37
C PRO A 289 -5.67 4.49 -3.45
N ILE A 290 -6.79 4.12 -2.81
CA ILE A 290 -7.27 2.72 -2.85
C ILE A 290 -7.90 2.34 -4.20
N GLU A 291 -8.82 3.16 -4.74
CA GLU A 291 -9.76 2.86 -5.84
C GLU A 291 -9.86 1.40 -6.24
N ILE A 292 -10.77 0.70 -5.58
CA ILE A 292 -11.22 -0.58 -6.10
C ILE A 292 -12.49 -0.29 -6.92
N PRO A 293 -12.39 -0.21 -8.25
CA PRO A 293 -13.53 0.13 -9.09
C PRO A 293 -14.63 -0.94 -9.02
N THR A 294 -15.88 -0.50 -9.04
CA THR A 294 -17.07 -1.37 -9.16
C THR A 294 -18.06 -0.78 -10.18
N PRO A 295 -19.04 -1.57 -10.67
CA PRO A 295 -20.09 -1.08 -11.58
C PRO A 295 -20.96 0.04 -11.00
N LEU A 296 -20.89 0.31 -9.69
CA LEU A 296 -21.69 1.32 -9.00
C LEU A 296 -21.17 2.76 -9.22
N GLY A 297 -20.05 2.91 -9.93
CA GLY A 297 -19.35 4.20 -10.05
C GLY A 297 -18.50 4.53 -8.82
N ARG A 298 -17.68 5.57 -8.93
CA ARG A 298 -16.59 5.86 -7.97
C ARG A 298 -17.09 6.19 -6.56
N THR A 299 -18.07 7.08 -6.43
CA THR A 299 -18.59 7.52 -5.12
C THR A 299 -19.23 6.37 -4.35
N LEU A 300 -20.11 5.60 -4.99
CA LEU A 300 -20.74 4.45 -4.36
C LEU A 300 -19.73 3.33 -4.06
N SER A 301 -18.72 3.15 -4.91
CA SER A 301 -17.60 2.24 -4.61
C SER A 301 -16.86 2.68 -3.35
N ALA A 302 -16.51 3.95 -3.22
CA ALA A 302 -15.82 4.48 -2.05
C ALA A 302 -16.64 4.27 -0.76
N LEU A 303 -17.96 4.52 -0.80
CA LEU A 303 -18.85 4.25 0.33
C LEU A 303 -18.96 2.76 0.67
N LEU A 304 -19.02 1.88 -0.34
CA LEU A 304 -19.01 0.44 -0.15
C LEU A 304 -17.74 -0.02 0.57
N TRP A 305 -16.57 0.45 0.13
CA TRP A 305 -15.30 0.10 0.74
C TRP A 305 -15.12 0.70 2.12
N PHE A 306 -15.62 1.91 2.36
CA PHE A 306 -15.70 2.49 3.69
C PHE A 306 -16.57 1.64 4.63
N GLY A 307 -17.74 1.19 4.17
CA GLY A 307 -18.59 0.25 4.92
C GLY A 307 -17.89 -1.07 5.23
N CYS A 308 -17.18 -1.65 4.26
CA CYS A 308 -16.38 -2.87 4.46
C CYS A 308 -15.23 -2.64 5.46
N PHE A 309 -14.57 -1.48 5.40
CA PHE A 309 -13.54 -1.09 6.36
C PHE A 309 -14.09 -1.01 7.79
N LEU A 310 -15.25 -0.37 7.98
CA LEU A 310 -15.91 -0.31 9.29
C LEU A 310 -16.32 -1.70 9.79
N ALA A 311 -16.83 -2.56 8.90
CA ALA A 311 -17.12 -3.95 9.23
C ALA A 311 -15.85 -4.72 9.64
N GLY A 312 -14.71 -4.46 9.00
CA GLY A 312 -13.41 -5.00 9.39
C GLY A 312 -13.00 -4.60 10.79
N ILE A 313 -13.09 -3.30 11.11
CA ILE A 313 -12.83 -2.79 12.48
C ILE A 313 -13.71 -3.51 13.49
N ALA A 314 -15.02 -3.59 13.24
CA ALA A 314 -15.96 -4.27 14.11
C ALA A 314 -15.61 -5.76 14.30
N SER A 315 -15.18 -6.44 13.23
CA SER A 315 -14.73 -7.84 13.28
C SER A 315 -13.51 -8.03 14.19
N PHE A 316 -12.48 -7.17 14.06
CA PHE A 316 -11.30 -7.18 14.92
C PHE A 316 -11.64 -6.95 16.40
N LEU A 317 -12.49 -5.97 16.69
CA LEU A 317 -12.95 -5.67 18.05
C LEU A 317 -13.71 -6.85 18.65
N ARG A 318 -14.63 -7.45 17.88
CA ARG A 318 -15.45 -8.59 18.33
C ARG A 318 -14.63 -9.81 18.71
N ARG A 319 -13.51 -10.07 18.03
CA ARG A 319 -12.61 -11.21 18.34
C ARG A 319 -11.48 -10.88 19.31
N GLY A 320 -11.45 -9.67 19.87
CA GLY A 320 -10.44 -9.25 20.85
C GLY A 320 -9.04 -9.01 20.26
N ALA A 321 -8.91 -8.86 18.95
CA ALA A 321 -7.62 -8.64 18.27
C ALA A 321 -7.15 -7.17 18.32
N ASN A 322 -7.35 -6.52 19.48
CA ASN A 322 -7.23 -5.07 19.66
C ASN A 322 -5.82 -4.54 19.38
N GLN A 323 -4.77 -5.32 19.66
CA GLN A 323 -3.40 -4.91 19.39
C GLN A 323 -3.12 -4.87 17.88
N ALA A 324 -3.51 -5.90 17.14
CA ALA A 324 -3.38 -5.93 15.68
C ALA A 324 -4.22 -4.82 15.02
N LEU A 325 -5.45 -4.59 15.49
CA LEU A 325 -6.27 -3.47 15.03
C LEU A 325 -5.58 -2.12 15.30
N GLY A 326 -5.05 -1.93 16.51
CA GLY A 326 -4.30 -0.73 16.86
C GLY A 326 -3.13 -0.48 15.92
N MET A 327 -2.39 -1.53 15.55
CA MET A 327 -1.27 -1.41 14.59
C MET A 327 -1.72 -0.96 13.20
N LEU A 328 -2.89 -1.40 12.74
CA LEU A 328 -3.42 -1.02 11.43
C LEU A 328 -4.02 0.39 11.42
N VAL A 329 -4.61 0.85 12.53
CA VAL A 329 -5.34 2.12 12.60
C VAL A 329 -4.47 3.28 13.09
N ALA A 330 -3.58 3.03 14.07
CA ALA A 330 -2.78 4.09 14.70
C ALA A 330 -1.93 4.90 13.71
N PRO A 331 -1.26 4.31 12.70
CA PRO A 331 -0.49 5.10 11.74
C PRO A 331 -1.35 6.12 10.99
N GLY A 332 -2.55 5.72 10.54
CA GLY A 332 -3.47 6.64 9.86
C GLY A 332 -3.93 7.79 10.77
N LEU A 333 -4.20 7.50 12.04
CA LEU A 333 -4.54 8.54 13.02
C LEU A 333 -3.38 9.51 13.28
N ILE A 334 -2.15 9.00 13.37
CA ILE A 334 -0.95 9.84 13.57
C ILE A 334 -0.70 10.71 12.34
N THR A 335 -0.84 10.18 11.13
CA THR A 335 -0.73 10.95 9.89
C THR A 335 -1.81 12.02 9.81
N LEU A 336 -3.04 11.72 10.24
CA LEU A 336 -4.12 12.71 10.31
C LEU A 336 -3.79 13.83 11.32
N ILE A 337 -3.27 13.48 12.51
CA ILE A 337 -2.81 14.48 13.50
C ILE A 337 -1.69 15.34 12.90
N ALA A 338 -0.72 14.74 12.21
CA ALA A 338 0.34 15.47 11.53
C ALA A 338 -0.21 16.45 10.48
N SER A 339 -1.25 16.07 9.74
CA SER A 339 -1.95 16.98 8.82
C SER A 339 -2.68 18.10 9.53
N CYS A 340 -3.36 17.81 10.64
CA CYS A 340 -4.00 18.85 11.47
C CYS A 340 -3.01 19.88 12.01
N LEU A 341 -1.78 19.44 12.31
CA LEU A 341 -0.67 20.31 12.70
C LEU A 341 0.00 21.02 11.50
N HIS A 342 -0.47 20.77 10.28
CA HIS A 342 0.14 21.25 9.03
C HIS A 342 1.62 20.83 8.93
N LEU A 343 1.91 19.56 9.22
CA LEU A 343 3.26 18.98 9.11
C LEU A 343 3.38 18.01 7.93
N TYR A 344 2.27 17.39 7.53
CA TYR A 344 2.25 16.42 6.43
C TYR A 344 0.93 16.48 5.66
N PRO A 345 0.93 16.60 4.33
CA PRO A 345 -0.31 16.72 3.57
C PRO A 345 -1.09 15.39 3.57
N PHE A 346 -2.38 15.43 3.91
CA PHE A 346 -3.23 14.24 3.91
C PHE A 346 -3.92 14.05 2.56
N HIS A 347 -3.17 13.64 1.53
CA HIS A 347 -3.73 13.50 0.19
C HIS A 347 -3.08 12.46 -0.72
N GLY A 348 -3.92 11.81 -1.51
CA GLY A 348 -3.56 11.06 -2.71
C GLY A 348 -2.38 10.10 -2.53
N ARG A 349 -1.41 10.19 -3.46
CA ARG A 349 -0.21 9.33 -3.50
C ARG A 349 0.68 9.42 -2.26
N LEU A 350 0.61 10.50 -1.48
CA LEU A 350 1.38 10.62 -0.22
C LEU A 350 0.88 9.63 0.83
N LEU A 351 -0.37 9.18 0.74
CA LEU A 351 -0.99 8.24 1.67
C LEU A 351 -0.91 6.78 1.19
N LEU A 352 -0.16 6.48 0.12
CA LEU A 352 -0.07 5.14 -0.45
C LEU A 352 0.43 4.10 0.58
N PHE A 353 1.29 4.53 1.52
CA PHE A 353 1.79 3.68 2.60
C PHE A 353 0.71 3.19 3.57
N LEU A 354 -0.48 3.83 3.62
CA LEU A 354 -1.63 3.39 4.42
C LEU A 354 -2.48 2.33 3.70
N VAL A 355 -2.37 2.22 2.37
CA VAL A 355 -3.16 1.27 1.57
C VAL A 355 -3.07 -0.17 2.07
N PRO A 356 -1.90 -0.72 2.46
CA PRO A 356 -1.85 -2.06 3.02
C PRO A 356 -2.79 -2.26 4.21
N ALA A 357 -2.74 -1.36 5.20
CA ALA A 357 -3.59 -1.46 6.39
C ALA A 357 -5.08 -1.32 6.06
N LEU A 358 -5.41 -0.41 5.15
CA LEU A 358 -6.78 -0.20 4.68
C LEU A 358 -7.32 -1.44 3.96
N LEU A 359 -6.54 -2.06 3.06
CA LEU A 359 -6.93 -3.29 2.36
C LEU A 359 -7.10 -4.47 3.31
N LEU A 360 -6.26 -4.59 4.35
CA LEU A 360 -6.41 -5.63 5.38
C LEU A 360 -7.75 -5.49 6.12
N LEU A 361 -8.11 -4.27 6.53
CA LEU A 361 -9.38 -3.99 7.21
C LEU A 361 -10.58 -4.21 6.28
N ILE A 362 -10.51 -3.74 5.04
CA ILE A 362 -11.56 -3.98 4.03
C ILE A 362 -11.76 -5.47 3.82
N ALA A 363 -10.69 -6.24 3.61
CA ALA A 363 -10.77 -7.67 3.37
C ALA A 363 -11.32 -8.46 4.55
N GLU A 364 -10.97 -8.09 5.79
CA GLU A 364 -11.56 -8.67 7.00
C GLU A 364 -13.07 -8.45 7.05
N GLY A 365 -13.52 -7.23 6.71
CA GLY A 365 -14.92 -6.87 6.67
C GLY A 365 -15.69 -7.59 5.56
N VAL A 366 -15.13 -7.67 4.36
CA VAL A 366 -15.70 -8.46 3.25
C VAL A 366 -15.85 -9.92 3.68
N ALA A 367 -14.80 -10.52 4.26
CA ALA A 367 -14.85 -11.90 4.74
C ALA A 367 -15.93 -12.09 5.81
N TRP A 368 -16.11 -11.12 6.71
CA TRP A 368 -17.15 -11.17 7.74
C TRP A 368 -18.56 -11.09 7.13
N VAL A 369 -18.81 -10.17 6.19
CA VAL A 369 -20.09 -10.06 5.48
C VAL A 369 -20.40 -11.32 4.68
N VAL A 370 -19.39 -11.89 4.01
CA VAL A 370 -19.51 -13.15 3.25
C VAL A 370 -19.90 -14.32 4.15
N GLU A 371 -19.38 -14.39 5.38
CA GLU A 371 -19.76 -15.42 6.35
C GLU A 371 -21.20 -15.25 6.84
N LEU A 372 -21.61 -14.02 7.15
CA LEU A 372 -22.99 -13.70 7.55
C LEU A 372 -23.99 -14.02 6.44
N ALA A 373 -23.56 -13.89 5.18
CA ALA A 373 -24.35 -14.35 4.05
C ALA A 373 -24.39 -15.89 4.01
N GLY A 374 -25.56 -16.45 4.32
CA GLY A 374 -25.80 -17.90 4.27
C GLY A 374 -25.88 -18.50 2.86
N SER A 375 -26.07 -17.68 1.81
CA SER A 375 -26.26 -18.14 0.44
C SER A 375 -24.95 -18.22 -0.35
N ARG A 376 -24.63 -19.38 -0.92
CA ARG A 376 -23.48 -19.57 -1.85
C ARG A 376 -23.56 -18.63 -3.05
N ALA A 377 -24.76 -18.39 -3.58
CA ALA A 377 -24.96 -17.50 -4.73
C ALA A 377 -24.56 -16.06 -4.37
N PHE A 378 -24.97 -15.56 -3.20
CA PHE A 378 -24.59 -14.23 -2.73
C PHE A 378 -23.07 -14.09 -2.58
N ARG A 379 -22.40 -15.11 -2.02
CA ARG A 379 -20.93 -15.10 -1.87
C ARG A 379 -20.22 -15.01 -3.22
N VAL A 380 -20.67 -15.79 -4.21
CA VAL A 380 -20.08 -15.77 -5.57
C VAL A 380 -20.33 -14.43 -6.25
N VAL A 381 -21.55 -13.89 -6.16
CA VAL A 381 -21.90 -12.58 -6.75
C VAL A 381 -21.09 -11.46 -6.09
N LEU A 382 -20.99 -11.44 -4.77
CA LEU A 382 -20.23 -10.44 -4.03
C LEU A 382 -18.74 -10.49 -4.40
N LEU A 383 -18.10 -11.66 -4.28
CA LEU A 383 -16.68 -11.81 -4.61
C LEU A 383 -16.41 -11.56 -6.11
N GLY A 384 -17.31 -12.01 -6.98
CA GLY A 384 -17.27 -11.72 -8.41
C GLY A 384 -17.33 -10.22 -8.67
N GLY A 385 -18.29 -9.50 -8.07
CA GLY A 385 -18.41 -8.05 -8.21
C GLY A 385 -17.20 -7.27 -7.68
N ILE A 386 -16.60 -7.74 -6.59
CA ILE A 386 -15.40 -7.16 -5.98
C ILE A 386 -14.17 -7.30 -6.90
N PHE A 387 -13.97 -8.48 -7.50
CA PHE A 387 -12.74 -8.78 -8.23
C PHE A 387 -12.83 -8.61 -9.74
N LEU A 388 -14.02 -8.66 -10.34
CA LEU A 388 -14.18 -8.66 -11.79
C LEU A 388 -13.54 -7.43 -12.43
N PHE A 389 -13.93 -6.24 -12.02
CA PHE A 389 -13.45 -5.01 -12.66
C PHE A 389 -11.96 -4.75 -12.38
N PRO A 390 -11.45 -4.84 -11.13
CA PRO A 390 -10.03 -4.67 -10.86
C PRO A 390 -9.15 -5.69 -11.60
N THR A 391 -9.61 -6.95 -11.71
CA THR A 391 -8.88 -8.00 -12.44
C THR A 391 -8.88 -7.74 -13.95
N LEU A 392 -10.01 -7.34 -14.52
CA LEU A 392 -10.10 -6.97 -15.93
C LEU A 392 -9.20 -5.77 -16.24
N GLN A 393 -9.21 -4.74 -15.40
CA GLN A 393 -8.34 -3.57 -15.54
C GLN A 393 -6.86 -3.96 -15.43
N ALA A 394 -6.49 -4.76 -14.42
CA ALA A 394 -5.12 -5.23 -14.27
C ALA A 394 -4.66 -6.08 -15.48
N THR A 395 -5.55 -6.90 -16.03
CA THR A 395 -5.28 -7.74 -17.22
C THR A 395 -5.16 -6.89 -18.48
N TYR A 396 -6.05 -5.91 -18.68
CA TYR A 396 -5.96 -4.95 -19.78
C TYR A 396 -4.60 -4.26 -19.78
N HIS A 397 -4.14 -3.82 -18.60
CA HIS A 397 -2.84 -3.17 -18.45
C HIS A 397 -1.61 -4.07 -18.55
N LEU A 398 -1.77 -5.39 -18.74
CA LEU A 398 -0.67 -6.25 -19.17
C LEU A 398 -0.36 -6.06 -20.66
N PHE A 399 -1.35 -5.63 -21.46
CA PHE A 399 -1.22 -5.42 -22.89
C PHE A 399 -1.08 -3.92 -23.23
N GLU A 400 -1.78 -3.07 -22.48
CA GLU A 400 -1.74 -1.61 -22.63
C GLU A 400 -1.14 -0.98 -21.36
N PRO A 401 0.19 -0.79 -21.32
CA PRO A 401 0.86 -0.31 -20.12
C PRO A 401 0.26 0.97 -19.58
N ARG A 402 0.29 1.14 -18.25
CA ARG A 402 -0.20 2.37 -17.64
C ARG A 402 0.72 3.53 -18.01
N GLU A 403 0.22 4.41 -18.86
CA GLU A 403 0.86 5.69 -19.15
C GLU A 403 0.38 6.78 -18.19
N ARG A 404 1.13 7.89 -18.16
CA ARG A 404 0.90 9.02 -17.26
C ARG A 404 0.23 10.18 -18.03
N THR A 405 -0.90 9.91 -18.69
CA THR A 405 -1.59 10.88 -19.58
C THR A 405 -2.68 11.73 -18.90
N ASP A 406 -3.24 11.29 -17.76
CA ASP A 406 -4.49 11.89 -17.20
C ASP A 406 -4.37 12.34 -15.73
N PHE A 407 -3.34 13.11 -15.38
CA PHE A 407 -3.21 13.68 -14.03
C PHE A 407 -4.00 14.99 -13.86
N ASN A 408 -4.58 15.21 -12.68
CA ASN A 408 -5.15 16.52 -12.34
C ASN A 408 -4.05 17.56 -12.03
N PRO A 409 -4.41 18.86 -11.92
CA PRO A 409 -3.46 19.91 -11.54
C PRO A 409 -2.78 19.70 -10.18
N ARG A 410 -3.30 18.82 -9.33
CA ARG A 410 -2.77 18.47 -8.00
C ARG A 410 -1.77 17.32 -8.03
N GLY A 411 -1.48 16.76 -9.21
CA GLY A 411 -0.52 15.68 -9.35
C GLY A 411 -1.06 14.31 -8.93
N ASP A 412 -2.36 14.11 -8.88
CA ASP A 412 -2.94 12.77 -8.75
C ASP A 412 -3.28 12.16 -10.11
N ARG A 413 -3.22 10.83 -10.21
CA ARG A 413 -3.48 10.03 -11.43
C ARG A 413 -4.86 10.20 -12.07
N ARG A 414 -5.70 11.10 -11.54
CA ARG A 414 -7.14 11.07 -11.76
C ARG A 414 -7.69 12.45 -11.97
N PRO A 415 -8.76 12.59 -12.76
CA PRO A 415 -9.28 13.88 -13.18
C PRO A 415 -9.73 14.76 -11.99
N ALA A 416 -9.66 16.08 -12.19
CA ALA A 416 -9.89 17.10 -11.16
C ALA A 416 -11.30 17.07 -10.57
N ASN A 417 -12.30 16.54 -11.31
CA ASN A 417 -13.67 16.37 -10.82
C ASN A 417 -13.83 15.34 -9.68
N LEU A 418 -12.74 14.70 -9.25
CA LEU A 418 -12.73 13.74 -8.14
C LEU A 418 -12.06 14.29 -6.89
N GLU A 419 -11.60 15.54 -6.89
CA GLU A 419 -10.99 16.13 -5.70
C GLU A 419 -11.97 16.15 -4.51
N PRO A 420 -11.50 16.18 -3.26
CA PRO A 420 -12.34 16.25 -2.09
C PRO A 420 -13.40 17.37 -2.17
N SER A 421 -13.07 18.49 -2.82
CA SER A 421 -13.97 19.62 -3.10
C SER A 421 -15.09 19.34 -4.12
N HIS A 422 -14.96 18.28 -4.92
CA HIS A 422 -15.91 17.86 -5.94
C HIS A 422 -16.60 16.53 -5.63
N PHE A 423 -16.20 15.86 -4.55
CA PHE A 423 -16.96 14.73 -4.01
C PHE A 423 -18.33 15.24 -3.53
N PRO A 424 -19.44 14.55 -3.87
CA PRO A 424 -20.80 15.06 -3.63
C PRO A 424 -21.26 15.08 -2.16
N PHE A 425 -20.33 15.09 -1.19
CA PHE A 425 -20.61 15.14 0.25
C PHE A 425 -19.94 16.34 0.87
#